data_AF-A0A0X8FBE9-F1
#
_entry.id   AF-A0A0X8FBE9-F1
#
_cell.length_a   1.000
_cell.length_b   1.000
_cell.length_c   1.000
_cell.angle_alpha   90.00
_cell.angle_beta   90.00
_cell.angle_gamma   90.00
#
_symmetry.space_group_name_H-M   'P 1'
#
loop_
_entity.id
_entity.type
_entity.pdbx_description
1 polymer ?
#
loop_
_entity_poly.entity_id
_entity_poly.type
_entity_poly.pdbx_seq_one_letter_code
_entity_poly.pdbx_strand_id
1 'polypeptide(L)'
;MTKDQHLLAEDAFIRKTHRLRELFFEAIHQADQDQLQVLLKEMRPLFYNRRLGLLDRVQGSSLRSLKNLMLSHNSMMALEAERAGLDPALSHHLTEKFAIIIEKASEEEDLIRLHDEMAMEYARSDRGATGQRLG
;
A
#
# COMPACT_ATOMS: atom_id res chain seq x y z
N MET A 1 -25.92 -22.15 -3.62
CA MET A 1 -24.53 -22.43 -3.18
C MET A 1 -24.57 -23.01 -1.79
N THR A 2 -23.75 -24.04 -1.52
CA THR A 2 -23.57 -24.60 -0.18
C THR A 2 -22.65 -23.71 0.68
N LYS A 3 -22.66 -23.90 2.01
CA LYS A 3 -21.76 -23.19 2.94
C LYS A 3 -20.28 -23.39 2.56
N ASP A 4 -19.92 -24.59 2.14
CA ASP A 4 -18.54 -24.92 1.73
C ASP A 4 -18.15 -24.21 0.43
N GLN A 5 -19.08 -24.11 -0.53
CA GLN A 5 -18.85 -23.34 -1.75
C GLN A 5 -18.64 -21.85 -1.48
N HIS A 6 -19.29 -21.29 -0.45
CA HIS A 6 -19.09 -19.91 -0.04
C HIS A 6 -17.70 -19.69 0.58
N LEU A 7 -17.29 -20.55 1.52
CA LEU A 7 -15.98 -20.48 2.17
C LEU A 7 -14.83 -20.59 1.14
N LEU A 8 -14.94 -21.52 0.18
CA LEU A 8 -13.95 -21.68 -0.88
C LEU A 8 -13.83 -20.43 -1.77
N ALA A 9 -14.95 -19.79 -2.10
CA ALA A 9 -14.96 -18.57 -2.89
C ALA A 9 -14.40 -17.34 -2.13
N GLU A 10 -14.58 -17.31 -0.81
CA GLU A 10 -14.00 -16.31 0.07
C GLU A 10 -12.47 -16.46 0.17
N ASP A 11 -12.00 -17.69 0.43
CA ASP A 11 -10.58 -18.03 0.42
C ASP A 11 -9.88 -17.67 -0.89
N ALA A 12 -10.49 -18.01 -2.03
CA ALA A 12 -9.95 -17.70 -3.34
C ALA A 12 -9.81 -16.17 -3.56
N PHE A 13 -10.79 -15.41 -3.08
CA PHE A 13 -10.76 -13.95 -3.17
C PHE A 13 -9.68 -13.34 -2.28
N ILE A 14 -9.51 -13.84 -1.05
CA ILE A 14 -8.46 -13.42 -0.12
C ILE A 14 -7.07 -13.72 -0.71
N ARG A 15 -6.85 -14.93 -1.26
CA ARG A 15 -5.58 -15.31 -1.89
C ARG A 15 -5.27 -14.46 -3.13
N LYS A 16 -6.29 -14.16 -3.96
CA LYS A 16 -6.12 -13.25 -5.10
C LYS A 16 -5.71 -11.85 -4.65
N THR A 17 -6.39 -11.31 -3.64
CA THR A 17 -6.08 -9.98 -3.09
C THR A 17 -4.69 -9.93 -2.45
N HIS A 18 -4.31 -11.00 -1.75
CA HIS A 18 -2.95 -11.17 -1.23
C HIS A 18 -1.91 -11.10 -2.35
N ARG A 19 -2.12 -11.86 -3.44
CA ARG A 19 -1.20 -11.86 -4.57
C ARG A 19 -1.08 -10.49 -5.24
N LEU A 20 -2.19 -9.76 -5.37
CA LEU A 20 -2.17 -8.40 -5.91
C LEU A 20 -1.32 -7.47 -5.03
N ARG A 21 -1.45 -7.58 -3.70
CA ARG A 21 -0.63 -6.82 -2.75
C ARG A 21 0.86 -7.16 -2.86
N GLU A 22 1.22 -8.43 -3.05
CA GLU A 22 2.61 -8.82 -3.29
C GLU A 22 3.18 -8.19 -4.56
N LEU A 23 2.43 -8.24 -5.66
CA LEU A 23 2.84 -7.62 -6.93
C LEU A 23 2.99 -6.11 -6.80
N PHE A 24 2.11 -5.47 -6.02
CA PHE A 24 2.19 -4.04 -5.71
C PHE A 24 3.48 -3.67 -4.98
N PHE A 25 3.83 -4.42 -3.93
CA PHE A 25 5.07 -4.17 -3.19
C PHE A 25 6.33 -4.51 -4.00
N GLU A 26 6.28 -5.54 -4.84
CA GLU A 26 7.36 -5.83 -5.78
C GLU A 26 7.56 -4.71 -6.80
N ALA A 27 6.49 -4.14 -7.37
CA ALA A 27 6.60 -3.00 -8.29
C ALA A 27 7.23 -1.78 -7.62
N ILE A 28 6.92 -1.53 -6.33
CA ILE A 28 7.62 -0.53 -5.53
C ILE A 28 9.08 -0.92 -5.39
N HIS A 29 9.40 -2.15 -4.97
CA HIS A 29 10.78 -2.62 -4.83
C HIS A 29 11.59 -2.46 -6.14
N GLN A 30 10.98 -2.64 -7.31
CA GLN A 30 11.66 -2.48 -8.61
C GLN A 30 11.65 -1.05 -9.18
N ALA A 31 11.01 -0.09 -8.49
CA ALA A 31 10.76 1.25 -9.05
C ALA A 31 9.99 1.23 -10.40
N ASP A 32 9.20 0.17 -10.63
CA ASP A 32 8.42 0.00 -11.87
C ASP A 32 7.14 0.82 -11.78
N GLN A 33 7.25 2.11 -12.15
CA GLN A 33 6.14 3.07 -12.13
C GLN A 33 5.01 2.70 -13.09
N ASP A 34 5.33 2.05 -14.22
CA ASP A 34 4.33 1.68 -15.22
C ASP A 34 3.48 0.52 -14.71
N GLN A 35 4.12 -0.52 -14.16
CA GLN A 35 3.42 -1.62 -13.52
C GLN A 35 2.64 -1.15 -12.30
N LEU A 36 3.22 -0.27 -11.48
CA LEU A 36 2.56 0.29 -10.32
C LEU A 36 1.27 1.03 -10.72
N GLN A 37 1.29 1.81 -11.79
CA GLN A 37 0.10 2.52 -12.26
C GLN A 37 -1.03 1.58 -12.72
N VAL A 38 -0.71 0.40 -13.25
CA VAL A 38 -1.70 -0.65 -13.54
C VAL A 38 -2.26 -1.23 -12.25
N LEU A 39 -1.39 -1.60 -11.31
CA LEU A 39 -1.77 -2.24 -10.04
C LEU A 39 -2.62 -1.31 -9.16
N LEU A 40 -2.33 -0.01 -9.13
CA LEU A 40 -3.13 0.98 -8.38
C LEU A 40 -4.59 1.02 -8.86
N LYS A 41 -4.83 0.92 -10.18
CA LYS A 41 -6.19 0.86 -10.74
C LYS A 41 -6.93 -0.41 -10.30
N GLU A 42 -6.23 -1.53 -10.20
CA GLU A 42 -6.80 -2.79 -9.74
C GLU A 42 -7.06 -2.82 -8.22
N MET A 43 -6.20 -2.16 -7.44
CA MET A 43 -6.31 -2.11 -5.98
C MET A 43 -7.40 -1.17 -5.49
N ARG A 44 -7.63 -0.04 -6.18
CA ARG A 44 -8.56 1.01 -5.72
C ARG A 44 -9.95 0.48 -5.33
N PRO A 45 -10.62 -0.38 -6.13
CA PRO A 45 -11.93 -0.92 -5.76
C PRO A 45 -11.92 -1.80 -4.50
N LEU A 46 -10.76 -2.35 -4.11
CA LEU A 46 -10.61 -3.21 -2.94
C LEU A 46 -10.74 -2.45 -1.62
N PHE A 47 -10.40 -1.16 -1.58
CA PHE A 47 -10.54 -0.36 -0.37
C PHE A 47 -12.00 -0.16 0.05
N TYR A 48 -12.94 -0.14 -0.90
CA TYR A 48 -14.38 -0.09 -0.64
C TYR A 48 -15.01 -1.48 -0.46
N ASN A 49 -14.23 -2.55 -0.66
CA ASN A 49 -14.77 -3.90 -0.67
C ASN A 49 -14.96 -4.43 0.76
N ARG A 50 -16.22 -4.48 1.21
CA ARG A 50 -16.58 -5.00 2.54
C ARG A 50 -16.24 -6.47 2.75
N ARG A 51 -16.05 -7.28 1.70
CA ARG A 51 -15.67 -8.70 1.84
C ARG A 51 -14.30 -8.89 2.48
N LEU A 52 -13.43 -7.88 2.45
CA LEU A 52 -12.13 -7.92 3.12
C LEU A 52 -12.21 -7.48 4.59
N GLY A 53 -13.37 -7.00 5.05
CA GLY A 53 -13.55 -6.46 6.40
C GLY A 53 -12.71 -5.23 6.71
N LEU A 54 -12.09 -4.59 5.70
CA LEU A 54 -11.15 -3.48 5.90
C LEU A 54 -11.82 -2.28 6.56
N LEU A 55 -13.02 -1.91 6.11
CA LEU A 55 -13.76 -0.74 6.59
C LEU A 55 -14.44 -0.94 7.94
N ASP A 56 -14.55 -2.19 8.40
CA ASP A 56 -15.31 -2.55 9.60
C ASP A 56 -14.39 -2.89 10.79
N ARG A 57 -13.07 -2.65 10.69
CA ARG A 57 -12.08 -2.91 11.75
C ARG A 57 -12.29 -2.05 12.99
N VAL A 58 -12.70 -0.80 12.80
CA VAL A 58 -13.03 0.15 13.87
C VAL A 58 -14.53 0.42 13.82
N GLN A 59 -15.24 -0.04 14.84
CA GLN A 59 -16.69 0.10 14.93
C GLN A 59 -17.10 1.58 14.83
N GLY A 60 -18.00 1.89 13.91
CA GLY A 60 -18.53 3.23 13.71
C GLY A 60 -17.57 4.21 13.01
N SER A 61 -16.40 3.76 12.53
CA SER A 61 -15.48 4.62 11.77
C SER A 61 -14.68 3.86 10.70
N SER A 62 -15.23 3.84 9.49
CA SER A 62 -14.54 3.35 8.29
C SER A 62 -13.34 4.22 7.93
N LEU A 63 -13.44 5.55 8.13
CA LEU A 63 -12.30 6.46 8.00
C LEU A 63 -11.13 6.07 8.91
N ARG A 64 -11.37 5.78 10.20
CA ARG A 64 -10.28 5.35 11.11
C ARG A 64 -9.71 4.00 10.68
N SER A 65 -10.54 3.10 10.18
CA SER A 65 -10.10 1.81 9.65
C SER A 65 -9.18 1.99 8.43
N LEU A 66 -9.51 2.91 7.52
CA LEU A 66 -8.67 3.27 6.38
C LEU A 66 -7.38 3.96 6.80
N LYS A 67 -7.40 4.90 7.76
CA LYS A 67 -6.16 5.52 8.28
C LYS A 67 -5.19 4.47 8.80
N ASN A 68 -5.68 3.51 9.60
CA ASN A 68 -4.86 2.42 10.10
C ASN A 68 -4.26 1.56 8.97
N LEU A 69 -5.04 1.31 7.91
CA LEU A 69 -4.55 0.60 6.73
C LEU A 69 -3.48 1.41 5.98
N MET A 70 -3.69 2.72 5.79
CA MET A 70 -2.75 3.60 5.11
C MET A 70 -1.44 3.76 5.87
N LEU A 71 -1.47 3.83 7.20
CA LEU A 71 -0.26 3.83 8.02
C LEU A 71 0.53 2.52 7.84
N SER A 72 -0.15 1.38 7.85
CA SER A 72 0.49 0.09 7.58
C SER A 72 1.09 0.02 6.18
N HIS A 73 0.38 0.51 5.17
CA HIS A 73 0.89 0.55 3.80
C HIS A 73 2.09 1.50 3.68
N ASN A 74 2.03 2.70 4.26
CA ASN A 74 3.14 3.66 4.30
C ASN A 74 4.43 3.01 4.83
N SER A 75 4.36 2.33 5.98
CA SER A 75 5.53 1.63 6.55
C SER A 75 6.04 0.47 5.67
N MET A 76 5.14 -0.28 5.03
CA MET A 76 5.54 -1.37 4.14
C MET A 76 6.18 -0.85 2.84
N MET A 77 5.63 0.22 2.25
CA MET A 77 6.20 0.83 1.04
C MET A 77 7.59 1.41 1.31
N ALA A 78 7.76 2.08 2.46
CA ALA A 78 9.06 2.56 2.92
C ALA A 78 10.08 1.43 3.05
N LEU A 79 9.69 0.32 3.71
CA LEU A 79 10.54 -0.85 3.87
C LEU A 79 10.98 -1.43 2.52
N GLU A 80 10.06 -1.58 1.56
CA GLU A 80 10.41 -2.13 0.24
C GLU A 80 11.29 -1.18 -0.58
N ALA A 81 11.08 0.13 -0.46
CA ALA A 81 11.93 1.13 -1.10
C ALA A 81 13.34 1.16 -0.48
N GLU A 82 13.47 1.09 0.85
CA GLU A 82 14.77 1.00 1.54
C GLU A 82 15.53 -0.27 1.14
N ARG A 83 14.85 -1.42 1.07
CA ARG A 83 15.44 -2.67 0.57
C ARG A 83 15.95 -2.57 -0.87
N ALA A 84 15.36 -1.67 -1.65
CA ALA A 84 15.75 -1.39 -3.02
C ALA A 84 16.83 -0.29 -3.15
N GLY A 85 17.35 0.22 -2.04
CA GLY A 85 18.44 1.22 -2.03
C GLY A 85 18.00 2.66 -1.82
N LEU A 86 16.75 2.92 -1.40
CA LEU A 86 16.36 4.25 -0.92
C LEU A 86 17.18 4.62 0.32
N ASP A 87 17.66 5.85 0.37
CA ASP A 87 18.39 6.37 1.54
C ASP A 87 17.51 6.31 2.81
N PRO A 88 18.02 5.80 3.96
CA PRO A 88 17.23 5.68 5.18
C PRO A 88 16.71 7.02 5.74
N ALA A 89 17.46 8.12 5.59
CA ALA A 89 17.01 9.42 6.06
C ALA A 89 15.87 9.94 5.17
N LEU A 90 15.98 9.77 3.85
CA LEU A 90 14.89 10.08 2.93
C LEU A 90 13.65 9.22 3.21
N SER A 91 13.82 7.90 3.42
CA SER A 91 12.72 7.00 3.79
C SER A 91 11.99 7.46 5.06
N HIS A 92 12.75 7.81 6.09
CA HIS A 92 12.20 8.35 7.34
C HIS A 92 11.39 9.63 7.08
N HIS A 93 11.94 10.58 6.32
CA HIS A 93 11.25 11.83 6.00
C HIS A 93 9.96 11.62 5.20
N LEU A 94 9.96 10.70 4.24
CA LEU A 94 8.76 10.34 3.47
C LEU A 94 7.71 9.67 4.37
N THR A 95 8.15 8.74 5.22
CA THR A 95 7.28 8.03 6.16
C THR A 95 6.56 9.01 7.08
N GLU A 96 7.30 9.95 7.69
CA GLU A 96 6.72 10.97 8.58
C GLU A 96 5.82 11.96 7.83
N LYS A 97 6.24 12.43 6.63
CA LYS A 97 5.43 13.29 5.77
C LYS A 97 4.06 12.67 5.53
N PHE A 98 4.03 11.41 5.10
CA PHE A 98 2.77 10.73 4.78
C PHE A 98 1.97 10.35 6.01
N ALA A 99 2.60 9.96 7.13
CA ALA A 99 1.89 9.70 8.38
C ALA A 99 1.10 10.94 8.86
N ILE A 100 1.70 12.13 8.76
CA ILE A 100 1.02 13.40 9.10
C ILE A 100 -0.16 13.66 8.17
N ILE A 101 -0.01 13.43 6.86
CA ILE A 101 -1.09 13.64 5.88
C ILE A 101 -2.24 12.64 6.11
N ILE A 102 -1.93 11.36 6.37
CA ILE A 102 -2.91 10.32 6.70
C ILE A 102 -3.73 10.72 7.92
N GLU A 103 -3.07 11.17 8.99
CA GLU A 103 -3.78 11.55 10.22
C GLU A 103 -4.65 12.80 10.03
N LYS A 104 -4.26 13.73 9.15
CA LYS A 104 -5.03 14.93 8.83
C LYS A 104 -6.20 14.70 7.87
N ALA A 105 -6.22 13.62 7.11
CA ALA A 105 -7.30 13.34 6.16
C ALA A 105 -8.66 13.26 6.88
N SER A 106 -9.67 13.94 6.35
CA SER A 106 -11.04 13.93 6.89
C SER A 106 -11.99 13.05 6.07
N GLU A 107 -11.61 12.68 4.85
CA GLU A 107 -12.44 11.91 3.91
C GLU A 107 -11.74 10.63 3.47
N GLU A 108 -12.51 9.59 3.16
CA GLU A 108 -11.99 8.30 2.70
C GLU A 108 -11.34 8.39 1.32
N GLU A 109 -11.93 9.19 0.42
CA GLU A 109 -11.40 9.41 -0.93
C GLU A 109 -10.01 10.04 -0.90
N ASP A 110 -9.76 10.95 0.06
CA ASP A 110 -8.45 11.56 0.24
C ASP A 110 -7.39 10.52 0.62
N LEU A 111 -7.73 9.56 1.49
CA LEU A 111 -6.83 8.47 1.86
C LEU A 111 -6.53 7.54 0.68
N ILE A 112 -7.51 7.30 -0.18
CA ILE A 112 -7.36 6.43 -1.34
C ILE A 112 -6.54 7.09 -2.44
N ARG A 113 -6.73 8.39 -2.67
CA ARG A 113 -5.85 9.17 -3.55
C ARG A 113 -4.43 9.24 -2.97
N LEU A 114 -4.30 9.45 -1.65
CA LEU A 114 -3.01 9.49 -0.97
C LEU A 114 -2.26 8.16 -1.08
N HIS A 115 -2.95 7.02 -1.07
CA HIS A 115 -2.34 5.71 -1.30
C HIS A 115 -1.57 5.67 -2.63
N ASP A 116 -2.19 6.16 -3.70
CA ASP A 116 -1.57 6.20 -5.02
C ASP A 116 -0.36 7.15 -5.04
N GLU A 117 -0.50 8.32 -4.40
CA GLU A 117 0.59 9.30 -4.26
C GLU A 117 1.78 8.74 -3.47
N MET A 118 1.53 8.06 -2.34
CA MET A 118 2.56 7.41 -1.54
C MET A 118 3.34 6.38 -2.37
N ALA A 119 2.63 5.47 -3.04
CA ALA A 119 3.23 4.40 -3.81
C ALA A 119 4.14 4.97 -4.92
N MET A 120 3.65 5.95 -5.66
CA MET A 120 4.42 6.59 -6.73
C MET A 120 5.63 7.35 -6.20
N GLU A 121 5.52 8.02 -5.05
CA GLU A 121 6.64 8.74 -4.43
C GLU A 121 7.75 7.78 -3.99
N TYR A 122 7.41 6.66 -3.32
CA TYR A 122 8.39 5.64 -2.94
C TYR A 122 9.04 4.95 -4.15
N ALA A 123 8.30 4.78 -5.25
CA ALA A 123 8.84 4.22 -6.49
C ALA A 123 9.73 5.21 -7.27
N ARG A 124 9.47 6.52 -7.19
CA ARG A 124 10.22 7.57 -7.89
C ARG A 124 11.47 8.03 -7.18
N SER A 125 11.48 7.94 -5.85
CA SER A 125 12.53 8.52 -5.03
C SER A 125 13.90 7.95 -5.40
N ASP A 126 14.89 8.83 -5.51
CA ASP A 126 16.23 8.48 -5.97
C ASP A 126 16.84 7.39 -5.10
N ARG A 127 17.19 6.28 -5.73
CA ARG A 127 17.89 5.16 -5.10
C ARG A 127 19.32 5.37 -5.50
N GLY A 128 20.07 6.02 -4.62
CA GLY A 128 21.46 6.33 -4.86
C GLY A 128 22.15 5.09 -5.43
N ALA A 129 22.95 5.26 -6.49
CA ALA A 129 23.69 4.18 -7.11
C ALA A 129 24.77 3.64 -6.15
N THR A 130 24.39 2.95 -5.08
CA THR A 130 25.28 2.26 -4.15
C THR A 130 25.59 0.87 -4.68
N GLY A 131 26.15 0.86 -5.89
CA GLY A 131 26.77 -0.30 -6.53
C GLY A 131 28.28 -0.13 -6.73
N GLN A 132 28.94 0.81 -6.03
CA GLN A 132 30.39 0.93 -6.03
C GLN A 132 30.93 1.37 -4.66
N ARG A 133 31.96 0.63 -4.22
CA ARG A 133 32.89 0.85 -3.10
C ARG A 133 32.41 0.37 -1.73
N LEU A 134 32.74 -0.90 -1.43
CA LEU A 134 33.91 -1.19 -0.59
C LEU A 134 34.63 -2.40 -1.18
N GLY A 135 35.75 -2.13 -1.87
CA GLY A 135 36.81 -3.09 -2.15
C GLY A 135 37.97 -2.83 -1.21
#